data_AF-A0A6B3RR94-F1
#
_entry.id   AF-A0A6B3RR94-F1
#
_cell.length_a   1.000
_cell.length_b   1.000
_cell.length_c   1.000
_cell.angle_alpha   90.00
_cell.angle_beta   90.00
_cell.angle_gamma   90.00
#
_symmetry.space_group_name_H-M   'P 1'
#
loop_
_entity.id
_entity.type
_entity.pdbx_description
1 polymer ?
#
loop_
_entity_poly.entity_id
_entity_poly.type
_entity_poly.pdbx_seq_one_letter_code
_entity_poly.pdbx_strand_id
1 'polypeptide(L)'
;MLDGFIGLLTELNGRVSLFIIPVEKADEGLPWVEVLAAGLATIGSAAVALLILWLTIRAERNQRNVDAMKADAAMALATFSKISRYANIIYAVKNAIDEGVANVNAIGLRVTDPSQMVGAIPGKFVEPERLKSTEYSFLFTKKDFEVVGQIEDLESGAIHLISLVEEYGRRHAEMQNWLDTTPGVIRNFEGLAAADMVPVELKGKLDHRIAQLNIILAAILEVTENHAPSPVEVVRGFIDAARDASFKEYFPKLEYGM
;
A
#
# COMPACT_ATOMS: atom_id res chain seq x y z
N MET A 1 6.51 -33.93 -7.85
CA MET A 1 5.42 -34.87 -7.48
C MET A 1 4.42 -35.07 -8.62
N LEU A 2 4.07 -34.03 -9.40
CA LEU A 2 3.24 -34.16 -10.61
C LEU A 2 3.87 -35.03 -11.71
N ASP A 3 5.19 -34.95 -11.94
CA ASP A 3 5.86 -35.76 -12.97
C ASP A 3 5.84 -37.27 -12.67
N GLY A 4 5.86 -37.64 -11.39
CA GLY A 4 5.70 -39.04 -10.97
C GLY A 4 4.27 -39.55 -11.15
N PHE A 5 3.27 -38.68 -11.08
CA PHE A 5 1.86 -39.04 -11.26
C PHE A 5 1.45 -39.06 -12.73
N ILE A 6 1.99 -38.14 -13.55
CA ILE A 6 1.88 -38.21 -15.01
C ILE A 6 2.61 -39.47 -15.51
N GLY A 7 3.83 -39.77 -15.02
CA GLY A 7 4.53 -41.02 -15.32
C GLY A 7 3.72 -42.27 -15.00
N LEU A 8 3.04 -42.29 -13.84
CA LEU A 8 2.14 -43.38 -13.44
C LEU A 8 0.90 -43.49 -14.34
N LEU A 9 0.34 -42.36 -14.79
CA LEU A 9 -0.77 -42.33 -15.75
C LEU A 9 -0.33 -42.74 -17.15
N THR A 10 0.89 -42.44 -17.59
CA THR A 10 1.43 -42.92 -18.87
C THR A 10 1.76 -44.42 -18.82
N GLU A 11 2.23 -44.93 -17.68
CA GLU A 11 2.40 -46.37 -17.43
C GLU A 11 1.04 -47.10 -17.40
N LEU A 12 0.00 -46.48 -16.82
CA LEU A 12 -1.36 -47.01 -16.84
C LEU A 12 -1.99 -46.93 -18.24
N ASN A 13 -1.77 -45.85 -18.99
CA ASN A 13 -2.25 -45.69 -20.37
C ASN A 13 -1.55 -46.70 -21.32
N GLY A 14 -0.30 -47.09 -21.03
CA GLY A 14 0.40 -48.20 -21.70
C GLY A 14 -0.10 -49.60 -21.31
N ARG A 15 -0.90 -49.73 -20.24
CA ARG A 15 -1.48 -51.00 -19.77
C ARG A 15 -3.00 -51.13 -19.97
N VAL A 16 -3.70 -50.05 -20.32
CA VAL A 16 -5.08 -50.13 -20.84
C VAL A 16 -5.00 -50.54 -22.31
N SER A 17 -4.65 -51.80 -22.52
CA SER A 17 -4.92 -52.48 -23.77
C SER A 17 -6.44 -52.57 -23.91
N LEU A 18 -6.99 -51.83 -24.87
CA LEU A 18 -8.37 -51.99 -25.30
C LEU A 18 -8.46 -53.39 -25.92
N PHE A 19 -8.85 -54.38 -25.12
CA PHE A 19 -9.16 -55.72 -25.61
C PHE A 19 -10.45 -55.62 -26.44
N ILE A 20 -10.30 -55.32 -27.72
CA ILE A 20 -11.34 -55.59 -28.71
C ILE A 20 -11.29 -57.11 -28.92
N ILE A 21 -12.17 -57.85 -28.24
CA ILE A 21 -12.35 -59.28 -28.47
C ILE A 21 -13.12 -59.41 -29.79
N PRO A 22 -12.53 -59.94 -30.87
CA PRO A 22 -13.30 -60.26 -32.06
C PRO A 22 -14.21 -61.44 -31.71
N VAL A 23 -15.53 -61.24 -31.80
CA VAL A 23 -16.50 -62.33 -31.67
C VAL A 23 -16.43 -63.17 -32.94
N GLU A 24 -15.44 -64.06 -33.00
CA GLU A 24 -15.39 -65.10 -34.03
C GLU A 24 -16.28 -66.28 -33.60
N LYS A 25 -17.35 -66.45 -34.40
CA LYS A 25 -18.33 -67.55 -34.45
C LYS A 25 -19.66 -67.29 -33.72
N ALA A 26 -20.65 -67.02 -34.57
CA ALA A 26 -22.05 -67.29 -34.31
C ALA A 26 -22.26 -68.80 -34.25
N ASP A 27 -22.37 -69.35 -33.03
CA ASP A 27 -23.18 -70.51 -32.66
C ASP A 27 -22.72 -71.02 -31.29
N GLU A 28 -22.99 -70.25 -30.24
CA GLU A 28 -23.09 -70.72 -28.85
C GLU A 28 -23.76 -69.60 -28.06
N GLY A 29 -24.73 -69.94 -27.20
CA GLY A 29 -25.58 -68.96 -26.53
C GLY A 29 -24.78 -67.85 -25.85
N LEU A 30 -25.27 -66.60 -25.97
CA LEU A 30 -24.67 -65.40 -25.38
C LEU A 30 -24.01 -65.73 -24.02
N PRO A 31 -22.66 -65.67 -23.91
CA PRO A 31 -21.98 -65.99 -22.68
C PRO A 31 -22.27 -64.85 -21.69
N TRP A 32 -23.38 -64.99 -20.96
CA TRP A 32 -23.87 -64.01 -19.99
C TRP A 32 -22.77 -63.61 -18.99
N VAL A 33 -21.83 -64.50 -18.72
CA VAL A 33 -20.67 -64.25 -17.85
C VAL A 33 -19.73 -63.19 -18.44
N GLU A 34 -19.47 -63.21 -19.75
CA GLU A 34 -18.61 -62.23 -20.42
C GLU A 34 -19.29 -60.86 -20.55
N VAL A 35 -20.59 -60.86 -20.84
CA VAL A 35 -21.41 -59.62 -20.86
C VAL A 35 -21.49 -59.01 -19.46
N LEU A 36 -21.67 -59.81 -18.41
CA LEU A 36 -21.65 -59.35 -17.02
C LEU A 36 -20.25 -58.87 -16.60
N ALA A 37 -19.19 -59.55 -16.99
CA ALA A 37 -17.81 -59.13 -16.71
C ALA A 37 -17.47 -57.80 -17.40
N ALA A 38 -17.86 -57.63 -18.67
CA ALA A 38 -17.71 -56.37 -19.40
C ALA A 38 -18.57 -55.24 -18.79
N GLY A 39 -19.80 -55.54 -18.37
CA GLY A 39 -20.67 -54.60 -17.65
C GLY A 39 -20.08 -54.15 -16.30
N LEU A 40 -19.53 -55.08 -15.51
CA LEU A 40 -18.87 -54.76 -14.24
C LEU A 40 -17.56 -53.99 -14.45
N ALA A 41 -16.77 -54.34 -15.48
CA ALA A 41 -15.53 -53.63 -15.82
C ALA A 41 -15.80 -52.19 -16.29
N THR A 42 -16.86 -51.96 -17.06
CA THR A 42 -17.27 -50.62 -17.52
C THR A 42 -17.84 -49.76 -16.39
N ILE A 43 -18.62 -50.34 -15.47
CA ILE A 43 -19.07 -49.62 -14.26
C ILE A 43 -17.89 -49.29 -13.34
N GLY A 44 -16.96 -50.24 -13.17
CA GLY A 44 -15.73 -50.04 -12.39
C GLY A 44 -14.85 -48.94 -12.97
N SER A 45 -14.63 -48.93 -14.27
CA SER A 45 -13.84 -47.89 -14.95
C SER A 45 -14.51 -46.53 -14.91
N ALA A 46 -15.84 -46.47 -15.06
CA ALA A 46 -16.61 -45.24 -14.90
C ALA A 46 -16.51 -44.68 -13.46
N ALA A 47 -16.58 -45.54 -12.44
CA ALA A 47 -16.43 -45.12 -11.04
C ALA A 47 -15.02 -44.58 -10.75
N VAL A 48 -13.97 -45.21 -11.28
CA VAL A 48 -12.58 -44.72 -11.17
C VAL A 48 -12.42 -43.40 -11.90
N ALA A 49 -12.97 -43.25 -13.11
CA ALA A 49 -12.91 -42.00 -13.86
C ALA A 49 -13.62 -40.84 -13.13
N LEU A 50 -14.79 -41.09 -12.53
CA LEU A 50 -15.51 -40.11 -11.72
C LEU A 50 -14.73 -39.73 -10.46
N LEU A 51 -14.06 -40.68 -9.81
CA LEU A 51 -13.22 -40.42 -8.64
C LEU A 51 -12.00 -39.58 -9.01
N ILE A 52 -11.33 -39.88 -10.13
CA ILE A 52 -10.22 -39.07 -10.66
C ILE A 52 -10.71 -37.66 -10.99
N LEU A 53 -11.84 -37.53 -11.69
CA LEU A 53 -12.42 -36.22 -12.02
C LEU A 53 -12.73 -35.41 -10.75
N TRP A 54 -13.33 -36.04 -9.74
CA TRP A 54 -13.63 -35.40 -8.46
C TRP A 54 -12.36 -34.94 -7.73
N LEU A 55 -11.33 -35.78 -7.68
CA LEU A 55 -10.03 -35.43 -7.09
C LEU A 55 -9.35 -34.29 -7.85
N THR A 56 -9.38 -34.31 -9.18
CA THR A 56 -8.81 -33.25 -10.02
C THR A 56 -9.54 -31.93 -9.81
N ILE A 57 -10.87 -31.91 -9.82
CA ILE A 57 -11.67 -30.70 -9.54
C ILE A 57 -11.38 -30.18 -8.13
N ARG A 58 -11.27 -31.07 -7.14
CA ARG A 58 -10.96 -30.68 -5.75
C ARG A 58 -9.56 -30.10 -5.62
N ALA A 59 -8.56 -30.72 -6.27
CA ALA A 59 -7.19 -30.25 -6.28
C ALA A 59 -7.07 -28.89 -6.99
N GLU A 60 -7.72 -28.73 -8.14
CA GLU A 60 -7.72 -27.48 -8.89
C GLU A 60 -8.42 -26.36 -8.13
N ARG A 61 -9.55 -26.63 -7.46
CA ARG A 61 -10.21 -25.65 -6.58
C ARG A 61 -9.31 -25.23 -5.43
N ASN A 62 -8.62 -26.18 -4.79
CA ASN A 62 -7.67 -25.85 -3.73
C ASN A 62 -6.51 -25.00 -4.25
N GLN A 63 -5.98 -25.33 -5.43
CA GLN A 63 -4.90 -24.56 -6.04
C GLN A 63 -5.34 -23.13 -6.40
N ARG A 64 -6.52 -22.97 -7.01
CA ARG A 64 -7.11 -21.65 -7.30
C ARG A 64 -7.34 -20.83 -6.04
N ASN A 65 -7.77 -21.45 -4.94
CA ASN A 65 -7.94 -20.77 -3.66
C ASN A 65 -6.59 -20.30 -3.09
N VAL A 66 -5.55 -21.14 -3.16
CA VAL A 66 -4.20 -20.77 -2.73
C VAL A 66 -3.64 -19.62 -3.58
N ASP A 67 -3.84 -19.67 -4.90
CA ASP A 67 -3.37 -18.62 -5.81
C ASP A 67 -4.12 -17.30 -5.56
N ALA A 68 -5.42 -17.36 -5.30
CA ALA A 68 -6.21 -16.20 -4.89
C ALA A 68 -5.70 -15.59 -3.57
N MET A 69 -5.43 -16.41 -2.54
CA MET A 69 -4.88 -15.92 -1.27
C MET A 69 -3.51 -15.27 -1.43
N LYS A 70 -2.64 -15.81 -2.29
CA LYS A 70 -1.34 -15.18 -2.60
C LYS A 70 -1.51 -13.84 -3.31
N ALA A 71 -2.46 -13.75 -4.23
CA ALA A 71 -2.78 -12.49 -4.92
C ALA A 71 -3.29 -11.44 -3.93
N ASP A 72 -4.20 -11.83 -3.03
CA ASP A 72 -4.73 -10.94 -1.98
C ASP A 72 -3.61 -10.47 -1.03
N ALA A 73 -2.70 -11.35 -0.61
CA ALA A 73 -1.54 -10.97 0.19
C ALA A 73 -0.62 -9.99 -0.54
N ALA A 74 -0.40 -10.19 -1.85
CA ALA A 74 0.39 -9.27 -2.66
C ALA A 74 -0.27 -7.89 -2.80
N MET A 75 -1.60 -7.84 -2.94
CA MET A 75 -2.36 -6.59 -2.95
C MET A 75 -2.30 -5.88 -1.59
N ALA A 76 -2.43 -6.62 -0.49
CA ALA A 76 -2.30 -6.08 0.86
C ALA A 76 -0.88 -5.51 1.09
N LEU A 77 0.16 -6.14 0.55
CA LEU A 77 1.53 -5.63 0.64
C LEU A 77 1.74 -4.36 -0.19
N ALA A 78 1.15 -4.29 -1.38
CA ALA A 78 1.16 -3.06 -2.19
C ALA A 78 0.44 -1.91 -1.47
N THR A 79 -0.71 -2.21 -0.85
CA THR A 79 -1.47 -1.29 0.00
C THR A 79 -0.63 -0.80 1.18
N PHE A 80 0.01 -1.71 1.91
CA PHE A 80 0.92 -1.36 3.00
C PHE A 80 2.01 -0.38 2.56
N SER A 81 2.62 -0.60 1.39
CA SER A 81 3.64 0.29 0.82
C SER A 81 3.10 1.70 0.57
N LYS A 82 1.87 1.83 0.06
CA LYS A 82 1.21 3.13 -0.17
C LYS A 82 0.89 3.83 1.15
N ILE A 83 0.24 3.15 2.10
CA ILE A 83 -0.10 3.70 3.43
C ILE A 83 1.16 4.15 4.16
N SER A 84 2.22 3.35 4.12
CA SER A 84 3.52 3.71 4.73
C SER A 84 4.13 4.95 4.09
N ARG A 85 3.98 5.16 2.78
CA ARG A 85 4.41 6.40 2.12
C ARG A 85 3.63 7.61 2.61
N TYR A 86 2.31 7.51 2.76
CA TYR A 86 1.48 8.59 3.31
C TYR A 86 1.95 8.99 4.71
N ALA A 87 2.12 8.00 5.59
CA ALA A 87 2.65 8.23 6.94
C ALA A 87 4.05 8.88 6.89
N ASN A 88 4.97 8.34 6.10
CA ASN A 88 6.32 8.88 5.97
C ASN A 88 6.36 10.33 5.46
N ILE A 89 5.44 10.73 4.57
CA ILE A 89 5.33 12.12 4.10
C ILE A 89 5.01 13.05 5.28
N ILE A 90 4.01 12.69 6.09
CA ILE A 90 3.60 13.47 7.25
C ILE A 90 4.76 13.61 8.24
N TYR A 91 5.45 12.52 8.54
CA TYR A 91 6.61 12.55 9.44
C TYR A 91 7.80 13.30 8.88
N ALA A 92 8.10 13.18 7.58
CA ALA A 92 9.19 13.91 6.95
C ALA A 92 8.97 15.43 7.05
N VAL A 93 7.75 15.89 6.80
CA VAL A 93 7.38 17.30 6.93
C VAL A 93 7.48 17.75 8.39
N LYS A 94 6.93 16.98 9.33
CA LYS A 94 7.01 17.29 10.76
C LYS A 94 8.46 17.40 11.23
N ASN A 95 9.31 16.44 10.88
CA ASN A 95 10.71 16.42 11.26
C ASN A 95 11.47 17.62 10.68
N ALA A 96 11.18 18.03 9.44
CA ALA A 96 11.79 19.21 8.85
C ALA A 96 11.42 20.51 9.59
N ILE A 97 10.18 20.61 10.08
CA ILE A 97 9.72 21.74 10.90
C ILE A 97 10.43 21.72 12.26
N ASP A 98 10.43 20.57 12.94
CA ASP A 98 11.06 20.40 14.25
C ASP A 98 12.57 20.72 14.19
N GLU A 99 13.26 20.29 13.12
CA GLU A 99 14.67 20.59 12.88
C GLU A 99 14.92 22.08 12.64
N GLY A 100 14.06 22.76 11.87
CA GLY A 100 14.13 24.21 11.67
C GLY A 100 14.04 24.98 13.00
N VAL A 101 13.06 24.61 13.83
CA VAL A 101 12.87 25.20 15.17
C VAL A 101 14.07 24.92 16.08
N ALA A 102 14.58 23.68 16.09
CA ALA A 102 15.74 23.31 16.89
C ALA A 102 17.00 24.10 16.49
N ASN A 103 17.24 24.29 15.20
CA ASN A 103 18.39 25.02 14.68
C ASN A 103 18.37 26.49 15.10
N VAL A 104 17.22 27.17 15.02
CA VAL A 104 17.09 28.57 15.46
C VAL A 104 17.33 28.70 16.96
N ASN A 105 16.76 27.79 17.76
CA ASN A 105 16.97 27.76 19.20
C ASN A 105 18.44 27.52 19.57
N ALA A 106 19.16 26.66 18.84
CA ALA A 106 20.57 26.38 19.07
C ALA A 106 21.49 27.60 18.82
N ILE A 107 21.10 28.49 17.89
CA ILE A 107 21.86 29.71 17.57
C ILE A 107 21.49 30.85 18.55
N GLY A 108 20.52 30.64 19.44
CA GLY A 108 20.11 31.62 20.46
C GLY A 108 19.37 32.84 19.92
N LEU A 109 18.90 32.76 18.67
CA LEU A 109 18.13 33.82 18.02
C LEU A 109 16.71 33.84 18.58
N ARG A 110 16.32 35.00 19.11
CA ARG A 110 14.92 35.25 19.49
C ARG A 110 14.15 35.71 18.26
N VAL A 111 13.56 34.74 17.58
CA VAL A 111 12.69 34.98 16.44
C VAL A 111 11.24 35.09 16.93
N THR A 112 10.51 36.10 16.45
CA THR A 112 9.13 36.36 16.89
C THR A 112 8.12 35.53 16.09
N ASP A 113 8.45 35.21 14.84
CA ASP A 113 7.53 34.59 13.88
C ASP A 113 7.94 33.16 13.50
N PRO A 114 7.02 32.17 13.55
CA PRO A 114 7.33 30.78 13.20
C PRO A 114 7.92 30.58 11.80
N SER A 115 7.44 31.31 10.78
CA SER A 115 7.93 31.20 9.40
C SER A 115 9.36 31.70 9.21
N GLN A 116 9.91 32.42 10.19
CA GLN A 116 11.32 32.82 10.20
C GLN A 116 12.21 31.75 10.86
N MET A 117 11.62 30.82 11.63
CA MET A 117 12.31 29.65 12.18
C MET A 117 12.31 28.48 11.21
N VAL A 118 11.23 28.32 10.45
CA VAL A 118 11.04 27.24 9.49
C VAL A 118 11.32 27.77 8.09
N GLY A 119 12.48 27.47 7.55
CA GLY A 119 12.81 27.77 6.14
C GLY A 119 11.96 26.96 5.16
N ALA A 120 12.27 27.06 3.87
CA ALA A 120 11.63 26.20 2.88
C ALA A 120 11.84 24.72 3.22
N ILE A 121 10.75 23.94 3.25
CA ILE A 121 10.79 22.51 3.56
C ILE A 121 11.47 21.80 2.39
N PRO A 122 12.61 21.13 2.60
CA PRO A 122 13.37 20.54 1.51
C PRO A 122 12.70 19.27 0.98
N GLY A 123 12.76 19.09 -0.34
CA GLY A 123 12.31 17.88 -1.01
C GLY A 123 11.29 18.15 -2.11
N LYS A 124 11.20 17.21 -3.05
CA LYS A 124 10.10 17.16 -4.02
C LYS A 124 9.22 15.98 -3.64
N PHE A 125 8.05 16.27 -3.07
CA PHE A 125 7.10 15.23 -2.77
C PHE A 125 6.51 14.72 -4.08
N VAL A 126 6.61 13.41 -4.30
CA VAL A 126 5.90 12.77 -5.40
C VAL A 126 4.47 12.59 -4.93
N GLU A 127 3.51 13.11 -5.72
CA GLU A 127 2.10 12.90 -5.44
C GLU A 127 1.85 11.38 -5.30
N PRO A 128 1.40 10.92 -4.13
CA PRO A 128 1.35 9.51 -3.87
C PRO A 128 0.14 8.91 -4.59
N GLU A 129 0.34 7.69 -5.13
CA GLU A 129 -0.71 7.02 -5.91
C GLU A 129 -1.87 6.62 -5.01
N ARG A 130 -3.08 7.07 -5.37
CA ARG A 130 -4.29 6.76 -4.61
C ARG A 130 -4.56 5.26 -4.48
N LEU A 131 -5.16 4.89 -3.36
CA LEU A 131 -5.62 3.54 -3.11
C LEU A 131 -6.89 3.24 -3.91
N LYS A 132 -6.90 2.11 -4.59
CA LYS A 132 -8.09 1.58 -5.27
C LYS A 132 -8.86 0.72 -4.28
N SER A 133 -10.19 0.76 -4.33
CA SER A 133 -11.07 -0.04 -3.47
C SER A 133 -10.78 -1.55 -3.52
N THR A 134 -10.22 -2.04 -4.63
CA THR A 134 -9.80 -3.45 -4.75
C THR A 134 -8.61 -3.79 -3.88
N GLU A 135 -7.69 -2.85 -3.64
CA GLU A 135 -6.42 -3.06 -2.94
C GLU A 135 -6.62 -3.28 -1.43
N TYR A 136 -7.65 -2.65 -0.84
CA TYR A 136 -8.03 -2.78 0.56
C TYR A 136 -9.37 -3.50 0.77
N SER A 137 -9.87 -4.20 -0.25
CA SER A 137 -11.19 -4.83 -0.22
C SER A 137 -11.38 -5.87 0.90
N PHE A 138 -10.29 -6.48 1.35
CA PHE A 138 -10.30 -7.42 2.48
C PHE A 138 -10.66 -6.77 3.82
N LEU A 139 -10.54 -5.43 3.93
CA LEU A 139 -10.94 -4.65 5.11
C LEU A 139 -12.44 -4.38 5.16
N PHE A 140 -13.21 -4.73 4.12
CA PHE A 140 -14.68 -4.60 4.11
C PHE A 140 -15.37 -5.68 4.95
N THR A 141 -14.85 -5.91 6.15
CA THR A 141 -15.42 -6.76 7.19
C THR A 141 -16.06 -5.87 8.25
N LYS A 142 -17.01 -6.39 9.03
CA LYS A 142 -17.63 -5.62 10.13
C LYS A 142 -16.62 -5.16 11.19
N LYS A 143 -15.47 -5.84 11.30
CA LYS A 143 -14.46 -5.59 12.33
C LYS A 143 -13.48 -4.51 11.89
N ASP A 144 -13.07 -4.53 10.62
CA ASP A 144 -11.92 -3.74 10.14
C ASP A 144 -12.35 -2.56 9.24
N PHE A 145 -13.65 -2.35 9.05
CA PHE A 145 -14.18 -1.26 8.22
C PHE A 145 -13.73 0.12 8.69
N GLU A 146 -13.53 0.32 10.00
CA GLU A 146 -13.03 1.60 10.54
C GLU A 146 -11.61 1.92 10.03
N VAL A 147 -10.78 0.89 9.84
CA VAL A 147 -9.42 1.04 9.32
C VAL A 147 -9.44 1.63 7.91
N VAL A 148 -10.48 1.35 7.11
CA VAL A 148 -10.65 1.94 5.78
C VAL A 148 -10.79 3.46 5.87
N GLY A 149 -11.68 3.95 6.74
CA GLY A 149 -11.88 5.39 6.92
C GLY A 149 -10.60 6.08 7.38
N GLN A 150 -9.89 5.46 8.33
CA GLN A 150 -8.62 5.96 8.83
C GLN A 150 -7.53 6.02 7.74
N ILE A 151 -7.50 5.06 6.81
CA ILE A 151 -6.58 5.07 5.67
C ILE A 151 -6.94 6.17 4.67
N GLU A 152 -8.23 6.37 4.39
CA GLU A 152 -8.72 7.42 3.48
C GLU A 152 -8.45 8.83 4.06
N ASP A 153 -8.61 9.00 5.38
CA ASP A 153 -8.25 10.22 6.09
C ASP A 153 -6.73 10.47 6.03
N LEU A 154 -5.90 9.44 6.24
CA LEU A 154 -4.46 9.53 6.13
C LEU A 154 -4.00 9.88 4.70
N GLU A 155 -4.60 9.26 3.68
CA GLU A 155 -4.35 9.57 2.27
C GLU A 155 -4.69 11.03 1.96
N SER A 156 -5.89 11.47 2.36
CA SER A 156 -6.37 12.83 2.14
C SER A 156 -5.49 13.86 2.87
N GLY A 157 -5.10 13.56 4.11
CA GLY A 157 -4.18 14.36 4.90
C GLY A 157 -2.81 14.49 4.25
N ALA A 158 -2.23 13.40 3.76
CA ALA A 158 -0.94 13.43 3.07
C ALA A 158 -1.00 14.24 1.76
N ILE A 159 -2.05 14.09 0.96
CA ILE A 159 -2.25 14.87 -0.28
C ILE A 159 -2.40 16.37 0.05
N HIS A 160 -3.23 16.70 1.04
CA HIS A 160 -3.43 18.08 1.46
C HIS A 160 -2.13 18.70 1.98
N LEU A 161 -1.36 17.96 2.77
CA LEU A 161 -0.08 18.38 3.31
C LEU A 161 0.93 18.71 2.20
N ILE A 162 1.02 17.87 1.17
CA ILE A 162 1.90 18.14 0.01
C ILE A 162 1.54 19.48 -0.63
N SER A 163 0.24 19.72 -0.88
CA SER A 163 -0.22 20.97 -1.49
C SER A 163 0.11 22.19 -0.62
N LEU A 164 -0.05 22.08 0.70
CA LEU A 164 0.32 23.17 1.63
C LEU A 164 1.83 23.42 1.64
N VAL A 165 2.65 22.37 1.63
CA VAL A 165 4.11 22.47 1.62
C VAL A 165 4.62 23.10 0.31
N GLU A 166 4.05 22.73 -0.84
CA GLU A 166 4.37 23.35 -2.12
C GLU A 166 4.01 24.84 -2.14
N GLU A 167 2.83 25.20 -1.62
CA GLU A 167 2.40 26.59 -1.52
C GLU A 167 3.27 27.39 -0.54
N TYR A 168 3.65 26.79 0.60
CA TYR A 168 4.59 27.38 1.55
C TYR A 168 5.94 27.65 0.89
N GLY A 169 6.52 26.65 0.22
CA GLY A 169 7.79 26.77 -0.49
C GLY A 169 7.76 27.84 -1.58
N ARG A 170 6.66 27.90 -2.34
CA ARG A 170 6.44 28.94 -3.37
C ARG A 170 6.40 30.33 -2.76
N ARG A 171 5.59 30.56 -1.73
CA ARG A 171 5.50 31.88 -1.07
C ARG A 171 6.77 32.27 -0.37
N HIS A 172 7.49 31.30 0.21
CA HIS A 172 8.78 31.56 0.83
C HIS A 172 9.78 32.02 -0.23
N ALA A 173 9.85 31.35 -1.39
CA ALA A 173 10.68 31.76 -2.52
C ALA A 173 10.29 33.16 -3.07
N GLU A 174 8.99 33.47 -3.16
CA GLU A 174 8.51 34.80 -3.56
C GLU A 174 8.91 35.89 -2.56
N MET A 175 8.84 35.61 -1.26
CA MET A 175 9.29 36.53 -0.21
C MET A 175 10.80 36.76 -0.30
N GLN A 176 11.59 35.69 -0.48
CA GLN A 176 13.03 35.80 -0.68
C GLN A 176 13.34 36.61 -1.94
N ASN A 177 12.74 36.30 -3.09
CA ASN A 177 12.95 37.09 -4.30
C ASN A 177 12.55 38.57 -4.13
N TRP A 178 11.48 38.86 -3.38
CA TRP A 178 11.08 40.22 -3.05
C TRP A 178 12.15 40.93 -2.20
N LEU A 179 12.69 40.28 -1.18
CA LEU A 179 13.78 40.82 -0.36
C LEU A 179 15.06 41.06 -1.18
N ASP A 180 15.35 40.23 -2.18
CA ASP A 180 16.57 40.32 -3.02
C ASP A 180 16.50 41.49 -4.01
N THR A 181 15.29 41.76 -4.52
CA THR A 181 15.07 42.71 -5.60
C THR A 181 14.65 44.10 -5.11
N THR A 182 14.30 44.23 -3.82
CA THR A 182 13.80 45.50 -3.27
C THR A 182 14.94 46.43 -2.88
N PRO A 183 15.03 47.64 -3.47
CA PRO A 183 16.07 48.60 -3.13
C PRO A 183 16.03 49.00 -1.65
N GLY A 184 17.20 49.09 -1.03
CA GLY A 184 17.36 49.51 0.36
C GLY A 184 17.18 48.40 1.40
N VAL A 185 16.87 47.17 0.98
CA VAL A 185 16.97 45.98 1.86
C VAL A 185 18.43 45.54 1.93
N ILE A 186 18.97 45.43 3.14
CA ILE A 186 20.32 44.89 3.38
C ILE A 186 20.17 43.54 4.08
N ARG A 187 20.69 42.48 3.46
CA ARG A 187 20.71 41.15 4.06
C ARG A 187 22.01 40.92 4.83
N ASN A 188 21.89 40.67 6.13
CA ASN A 188 22.98 40.09 6.91
C ASN A 188 22.69 38.62 7.14
N PHE A 189 23.48 37.74 6.52
CA PHE A 189 23.39 36.31 6.77
C PHE A 189 24.30 35.96 7.95
N GLU A 190 23.71 35.63 9.10
CA GLU A 190 24.41 35.00 10.23
C GLU A 190 23.98 33.53 10.30
N GLY A 191 24.71 32.66 9.58
CA GLY A 191 24.40 31.22 9.52
C GLY A 191 23.15 30.91 8.71
N LEU A 192 22.21 30.13 9.29
CA LEU A 192 20.91 29.81 8.68
C LEU A 192 19.86 30.93 8.87
N ALA A 193 20.19 31.98 9.62
CA ALA A 193 19.29 33.09 9.90
C ALA A 193 19.67 34.34 9.10
N ALA A 194 18.68 34.96 8.47
CA ALA A 194 18.82 36.26 7.83
C ALA A 194 18.36 37.34 8.80
N ALA A 195 19.28 38.25 9.18
CA ALA A 195 18.96 39.50 9.83
C ALA A 195 18.77 40.58 8.75
N ASP A 196 17.58 40.64 8.17
CA ASP A 196 17.27 41.58 7.09
C ASP A 196 16.94 42.97 7.65
N MET A 197 17.73 43.97 7.25
CA MET A 197 17.40 45.37 7.51
C MET A 197 16.48 45.87 6.41
N VAL A 198 15.17 45.89 6.70
CA VAL A 198 14.14 46.37 5.77
C VAL A 198 13.75 47.82 6.10
N PRO A 199 13.66 48.72 5.11
CA PRO A 199 13.20 50.10 5.32
C PRO A 199 11.84 50.14 6.02
N VAL A 200 11.65 51.08 6.96
CA VAL A 200 10.43 51.19 7.79
C VAL A 200 9.15 51.26 6.95
N GLU A 201 9.22 51.95 5.80
CA GLU A 201 8.13 52.11 4.84
C GLU A 201 7.66 50.78 4.21
N LEU A 202 8.55 49.78 4.16
CA LEU A 202 8.29 48.47 3.57
C LEU A 202 7.98 47.40 4.62
N LYS A 203 8.10 47.73 5.91
CA LYS A 203 7.87 46.79 7.01
C LYS A 203 6.47 46.17 6.96
N GLY A 204 5.44 46.96 6.69
CA GLY A 204 4.07 46.43 6.56
C GLY A 204 3.90 45.42 5.43
N LYS A 205 4.69 45.51 4.34
CA LYS A 205 4.67 44.53 3.25
C LYS A 205 5.37 43.23 3.66
N LEU A 206 6.47 43.34 4.42
CA LEU A 206 7.15 42.18 4.99
C LEU A 206 6.24 41.46 5.98
N ASP A 207 5.65 42.20 6.93
CA ASP A 207 4.75 41.65 7.96
C ASP A 207 3.55 40.92 7.31
N HIS A 208 2.99 41.47 6.23
CA HIS A 208 1.92 40.80 5.49
C HIS A 208 2.35 39.46 4.86
N ARG A 209 3.57 39.39 4.30
CA ARG A 209 4.11 38.14 3.71
C ARG A 209 4.42 37.11 4.79
N ILE A 210 5.01 37.53 5.90
CA ILE A 210 5.26 36.68 7.08
C ILE A 210 3.95 36.13 7.62
N ALA A 211 2.92 36.97 7.76
CA ALA A 211 1.60 36.53 8.22
C ALA A 211 0.99 35.46 7.28
N GLN A 212 1.12 35.62 5.96
CA GLN A 212 0.66 34.60 4.99
C GLN A 212 1.41 33.28 5.15
N LEU A 213 2.74 33.32 5.36
CA LEU A 213 3.54 32.12 5.61
C LEU A 213 3.15 31.45 6.93
N ASN A 214 2.95 32.22 7.99
CA ASN A 214 2.51 31.71 9.29
C ASN A 214 1.13 31.03 9.22
N ILE A 215 0.19 31.55 8.41
CA ILE A 215 -1.12 30.92 8.20
C ILE A 215 -0.96 29.53 7.54
N ILE A 216 -0.11 29.42 6.51
CA ILE A 216 0.12 28.14 5.83
C ILE A 216 0.85 27.17 6.76
N LEU A 217 1.86 27.65 7.50
CA LEU A 217 2.60 26.83 8.45
C LEU A 217 1.69 26.31 9.59
N ALA A 218 0.75 27.13 10.06
CA ALA A 218 -0.26 26.68 11.02
C ALA A 218 -1.16 25.58 10.45
N ALA A 219 -1.59 25.69 9.19
CA ALA A 219 -2.37 24.65 8.52
C ALA A 219 -1.54 23.35 8.33
N ILE A 220 -0.25 23.47 8.00
CA ILE A 220 0.68 22.33 7.92
C ILE A 220 0.76 21.63 9.29
N LEU A 221 0.97 22.40 10.36
CA LEU A 221 1.04 21.87 11.73
C LEU A 221 -0.26 21.19 12.13
N GLU A 222 -1.41 21.79 11.85
CA GLU A 222 -2.73 21.20 12.11
C GLU A 222 -2.86 19.81 11.47
N VAL A 223 -2.46 19.67 10.21
CA VAL A 223 -2.48 18.37 9.53
C VAL A 223 -1.48 17.39 10.16
N THR A 224 -0.26 17.82 10.48
CA THR A 224 0.78 16.91 11.02
C THR A 224 0.56 16.50 12.48
N GLU A 225 -0.08 17.33 13.30
CA GLU A 225 -0.25 17.11 14.75
C GLU A 225 -1.63 16.58 15.12
N ASN A 226 -2.69 16.94 14.38
CA ASN A 226 -4.06 16.56 14.72
C ASN A 226 -4.58 15.33 13.95
N HIS A 227 -3.70 14.53 13.35
CA HIS A 227 -4.09 13.22 12.83
C HIS A 227 -4.42 12.28 14.00
N ALA A 228 -5.72 12.07 14.23
CA ALA A 228 -6.27 11.10 15.17
C ALA A 228 -7.15 10.10 14.40
N PRO A 229 -6.74 8.82 14.29
CA PRO A 229 -5.51 8.22 14.85
C PRO A 229 -4.23 8.69 14.16
N SER A 230 -3.10 8.57 14.86
CA SER A 230 -1.80 8.93 14.33
C SER A 230 -1.43 8.06 13.12
N PRO A 231 -0.58 8.52 12.18
CA PRO A 231 -0.24 7.72 11.01
C PRO A 231 0.37 6.35 11.34
N VAL A 232 1.09 6.24 12.46
CA VAL A 232 1.61 4.96 12.97
C VAL A 232 0.49 4.02 13.41
N GLU A 233 -0.53 4.53 14.09
CA GLU A 233 -1.69 3.75 14.52
C GLU A 233 -2.50 3.25 13.31
N VAL A 234 -2.68 4.08 12.28
CA VAL A 234 -3.33 3.67 11.02
C VAL A 234 -2.58 2.50 10.37
N VAL A 235 -1.25 2.63 10.23
CA VAL A 235 -0.42 1.58 9.63
C VAL A 235 -0.47 0.29 10.47
N ARG A 236 -0.44 0.40 11.79
CA ARG A 236 -0.57 -0.76 12.69
C ARG A 236 -1.93 -1.42 12.58
N GLY A 237 -3.02 -0.64 12.57
CA GLY A 237 -4.38 -1.13 12.36
C GLY A 237 -4.51 -1.91 11.05
N PHE A 238 -3.90 -1.40 9.97
CA PHE A 238 -3.82 -2.12 8.70
C PHE A 238 -3.05 -3.44 8.81
N ILE A 239 -1.86 -3.44 9.43
CA ILE A 239 -1.04 -4.66 9.60
C ILE A 239 -1.81 -5.71 10.41
N ASP A 240 -2.47 -5.31 11.49
CA ASP A 240 -3.22 -6.22 12.35
C ASP A 240 -4.42 -6.82 11.62
N ALA A 241 -5.16 -6.02 10.85
CA ALA A 241 -6.23 -6.51 9.99
C ALA A 241 -5.72 -7.50 8.91
N ALA A 242 -4.57 -7.21 8.29
CA ALA A 242 -3.96 -8.10 7.30
C ALA A 242 -3.47 -9.43 7.90
N ARG A 243 -3.04 -9.43 9.17
CA ARG A 243 -2.63 -10.64 9.91
C ARG A 243 -3.81 -11.52 10.33
N ASP A 244 -5.00 -10.95 10.48
CA ASP A 244 -6.23 -11.67 10.80
C ASP A 244 -6.97 -12.17 9.53
N ALA A 245 -6.56 -11.72 8.35
CA ALA A 245 -7.21 -12.04 7.08
C ALA A 245 -7.04 -13.51 6.64
N SER A 246 -7.85 -13.94 5.67
CA SER A 246 -7.81 -15.29 5.09
C SER A 246 -6.46 -15.66 4.47
N PHE A 247 -5.69 -14.66 4.02
CA PHE A 247 -4.38 -14.82 3.38
C PHE A 247 -3.19 -14.70 4.34
N LYS A 248 -3.42 -14.65 5.66
CA LYS A 248 -2.38 -14.42 6.69
C LYS A 248 -1.12 -15.26 6.56
N GLU A 249 -1.22 -16.49 6.04
CA GLU A 249 -0.08 -17.40 5.85
C GLU A 249 0.90 -16.90 4.78
N TYR A 250 0.43 -16.07 3.86
CA TYR A 250 1.21 -15.49 2.76
C TYR A 250 1.59 -14.02 3.02
N PHE A 251 1.06 -13.39 4.06
CA PHE A 251 1.41 -12.03 4.44
C PHE A 251 2.67 -12.02 5.32
N PRO A 252 3.69 -11.22 5.01
CA PRO A 252 4.91 -11.18 5.80
C PRO A 252 4.65 -10.64 7.21
N LYS A 253 5.47 -11.06 8.18
CA LYS A 253 5.47 -10.48 9.52
C LYS A 253 6.12 -9.10 9.47
N LEU A 254 5.34 -8.09 9.13
CA LEU A 254 5.77 -6.70 9.08
C LEU A 254 5.68 -6.07 10.46
N GLU A 255 6.71 -5.33 10.86
CA GLU A 255 6.67 -4.43 12.00
C GLU A 255 6.85 -3.01 11.49
N TYR A 256 6.05 -2.07 11.99
CA TYR A 256 6.17 -0.67 11.66
C TYR A 256 6.68 0.09 12.89
N GLY A 257 7.97 0.40 12.85
CA GLY A 257 8.66 1.27 13.80
C GLY A 257 9.12 2.52 13.08
N MET A 258 8.71 3.68 13.59
CA MET A 258 9.33 4.97 13.33
C MET A 258 9.89 5.49 14.64
#